data_AF-A0A954FKU0-F1
#
_entry.id   AF-A0A954FKU0-F1
#
_cell.length_a   1.000
_cell.length_b   1.000
_cell.length_c   1.000
_cell.angle_alpha   90.00
_cell.angle_beta   90.00
_cell.angle_gamma   90.00
#
_symmetry.space_group_name_H-M   'P 1'
#
loop_
_entity.id
_entity.type
_entity.pdbx_description
1 polymer ?
#
loop_
_entity_poly.entity_id
_entity_poly.type
_entity_poly.pdbx_seq_one_letter_code
_entity_poly.pdbx_strand_id
1 'polypeptide(L)'
;MNSGLNSHHEPWLEFTVSEGFSDWLAAHNISLSFTTYQAGKLFFVGTNSNDQLSVFERTFNRCMGLAGNDQTLWMSSLYQLWRFENILPVGQVFDGYDRLFIPRSSFTTG
;
A
#
# COMPACT_ATOMS: atom_id res chain seq x y z
N MET A 1 12.81 2.22 -42.71
CA MET A 1 12.98 1.10 -41.77
C MET A 1 12.37 1.51 -40.45
N ASN A 2 11.28 0.86 -40.06
CA ASN A 2 10.56 1.06 -38.80
C ASN A 2 11.42 0.68 -37.59
N SER A 3 11.32 1.45 -36.51
CA SER A 3 11.07 0.88 -35.17
C SER A 3 10.65 2.01 -34.23
N GLY A 4 9.34 2.16 -34.09
CA GLY A 4 8.75 2.97 -33.03
C GLY A 4 9.11 2.36 -31.67
N LEU A 5 9.71 3.17 -30.81
CA LEU A 5 9.79 2.89 -29.39
C LEU A 5 8.38 3.06 -28.84
N ASN A 6 7.60 1.98 -28.83
CA ASN A 6 6.42 1.89 -27.99
C ASN A 6 6.91 1.96 -26.54
N SER A 7 6.88 3.15 -25.94
CA SER A 7 6.90 3.29 -24.50
C SER A 7 5.68 2.54 -23.98
N HIS A 8 5.88 1.33 -23.47
CA HIS A 8 4.89 0.63 -22.68
C HIS A 8 4.57 1.52 -21.48
N HIS A 9 3.56 2.38 -21.62
CA HIS A 9 2.82 2.90 -20.48
C HIS A 9 2.26 1.65 -19.82
N GLU A 10 2.86 1.23 -18.70
CA GLU A 10 2.14 0.34 -17.81
C GLU A 10 0.75 0.96 -17.58
N PRO A 11 -0.34 0.17 -17.63
CA PRO A 11 -1.66 0.72 -17.43
C PRO A 11 -1.64 1.51 -16.13
N TRP A 12 -1.91 2.81 -16.26
CA TRP A 12 -2.12 3.70 -15.13
C TRP A 12 -3.09 3.00 -14.18
N LEU A 13 -2.70 2.91 -12.93
CA LEU A 13 -3.51 2.30 -11.90
C LEU A 13 -4.80 3.11 -11.76
N GLU A 14 -5.92 2.51 -12.13
CA GLU A 14 -7.25 3.09 -11.99
C GLU A 14 -7.92 2.54 -10.74
N PHE A 15 -8.32 3.43 -9.84
CA PHE A 15 -9.12 3.08 -8.66
C PHE A 15 -10.55 3.55 -8.84
N THR A 16 -11.48 2.60 -8.80
CA THR A 16 -12.90 2.89 -8.64
C THR A 16 -13.30 2.54 -7.21
N VAL A 17 -13.93 3.49 -6.54
CA VAL A 17 -14.49 3.30 -5.20
C VAL A 17 -15.98 3.60 -5.24
N SER A 18 -16.74 2.99 -4.33
CA SER A 18 -18.16 3.32 -4.15
C SER A 18 -18.32 4.78 -3.73
N GLU A 19 -19.46 5.38 -4.08
CA GLU A 19 -19.83 6.72 -3.61
C GLU A 19 -19.81 6.78 -2.08
N GLY A 20 -19.25 7.85 -1.51
CA GLY A 20 -19.11 8.05 -0.06
C GLY A 20 -18.06 7.17 0.62
N PHE A 21 -17.28 6.37 -0.12
CA PHE A 21 -16.27 5.49 0.49
C PHE A 21 -15.18 6.28 1.25
N SER A 22 -14.64 7.35 0.66
CA SER A 22 -13.64 8.20 1.32
C SER A 22 -14.20 8.89 2.56
N ASP A 23 -15.43 9.43 2.47
CA ASP A 23 -16.11 10.05 3.60
C ASP A 23 -16.32 9.05 4.74
N TRP A 24 -16.69 7.81 4.41
CA TRP A 24 -16.85 6.74 5.40
C TRP A 24 -15.52 6.38 6.07
N LEU A 25 -14.41 6.30 5.33
CA LEU A 25 -13.08 6.08 5.89
C LEU A 25 -12.68 7.21 6.86
N ALA A 26 -12.86 8.48 6.43
CA ALA A 26 -12.56 9.65 7.24
C ALA A 26 -13.40 9.69 8.53
N ALA A 27 -14.72 9.49 8.41
CA ALA A 27 -15.65 9.53 9.54
C ALA A 27 -15.35 8.47 10.61
N HIS A 28 -14.73 7.34 10.23
CA HIS A 28 -14.41 6.24 11.14
C HIS A 28 -12.91 6.13 11.47
N ASN A 29 -12.06 7.04 10.98
CA ASN A 29 -10.60 6.99 11.11
C ASN A 29 -10.01 5.66 10.65
N ILE A 30 -10.41 5.18 9.48
CA ILE A 30 -10.00 3.88 8.93
C ILE A 30 -8.98 4.07 7.81
N SER A 31 -7.92 3.27 7.87
CA SER A 31 -7.03 2.99 6.75
C SER A 31 -7.00 1.49 6.46
N LEU A 32 -6.81 1.13 5.21
CA LEU A 32 -6.80 -0.24 4.72
C LEU A 32 -5.45 -0.58 4.12
N SER A 33 -5.01 -1.82 4.31
CA SER A 33 -3.90 -2.38 3.55
C SER A 33 -4.26 -3.76 3.04
N PHE A 34 -3.91 -4.04 1.80
CA PHE A 34 -4.20 -5.31 1.15
C PHE A 34 -3.20 -5.59 0.03
N THR A 35 -3.10 -6.87 -0.32
CA THR A 35 -2.25 -7.36 -1.40
C THR A 35 -3.09 -7.74 -2.61
N THR A 36 -2.47 -7.69 -3.79
CA THR A 36 -3.04 -8.25 -5.02
C THR A 36 -2.12 -9.34 -5.52
N TYR A 37 -2.64 -10.56 -5.58
CA TYR A 37 -1.82 -11.73 -5.86
C TYR A 37 -1.19 -11.69 -7.27
N GLN A 38 -1.97 -11.32 -8.29
CA GLN A 38 -1.53 -11.34 -9.68
C GLN A 38 -0.71 -10.11 -10.06
N ALA A 39 -1.13 -8.92 -9.59
CA ALA A 39 -0.43 -7.67 -9.90
C ALA A 39 0.81 -7.43 -9.01
N GLY A 40 0.97 -8.21 -7.92
CA GLY A 40 2.11 -8.09 -7.03
C GLY A 40 2.16 -6.75 -6.28
N LYS A 41 1.00 -6.12 -6.05
CA LYS A 41 0.93 -4.83 -5.34
C LYS A 41 0.49 -5.01 -3.89
N LEU A 42 1.23 -4.37 -2.98
CA LEU A 42 0.77 -4.01 -1.64
C LEU A 42 0.21 -2.59 -1.69
N PHE A 43 -1.05 -2.43 -1.30
CA PHE A 43 -1.72 -1.14 -1.23
C PHE A 43 -1.85 -0.66 0.22
N PHE A 44 -1.78 0.65 0.38
CA PHE A 44 -2.23 1.38 1.56
C PHE A 44 -3.25 2.42 1.09
N VAL A 45 -4.46 2.36 1.63
CA VAL A 45 -5.57 3.23 1.28
C VAL A 45 -6.07 3.93 2.53
N GLY A 46 -6.22 5.24 2.46
CA GLY A 46 -6.78 6.05 3.54
C GLY A 46 -7.33 7.34 2.96
N THR A 47 -7.41 8.37 3.79
CA THR A 47 -7.76 9.72 3.35
C THR A 47 -6.62 10.69 3.63
N ASN A 48 -6.57 11.77 2.85
CA ASN A 48 -5.69 12.90 3.12
C ASN A 48 -6.39 13.92 4.04
N SER A 49 -5.72 15.04 4.32
CA SER A 49 -6.25 16.11 5.18
C SER A 49 -7.51 16.82 4.64
N ASN A 50 -7.92 16.54 3.40
CA ASN A 50 -9.13 17.07 2.76
C ASN A 50 -10.21 15.99 2.62
N ASP A 51 -10.11 14.89 3.36
CA ASP A 51 -11.01 13.72 3.32
C ASP A 51 -11.12 13.03 1.95
N GLN A 52 -10.18 13.32 1.04
CA GLN A 52 -10.11 12.67 -0.26
C GLN A 52 -9.33 11.37 -0.17
N LEU A 53 -9.70 10.40 -1.01
CA LEU A 53 -9.01 9.12 -1.09
C LEU A 53 -7.53 9.33 -1.39
N SER A 54 -6.67 8.71 -0.58
CA SER A 54 -5.24 8.63 -0.80
C SER A 54 -4.81 7.19 -0.92
N VAL A 55 -4.02 6.89 -1.96
CA VAL A 55 -3.56 5.54 -2.25
C VAL A 55 -2.07 5.51 -2.48
N PHE A 56 -1.39 4.63 -1.76
CA PHE A 56 0.01 4.31 -1.96
C PHE A 56 0.17 2.85 -2.34
N GLU A 57 1.13 2.57 -3.23
CA GLU A 57 1.46 1.21 -3.63
C GLU A 57 2.95 0.89 -3.51
N ARG A 58 3.23 -0.40 -3.35
CA ARG A 58 4.55 -1.00 -3.42
C ARG A 58 4.47 -2.29 -4.23
N THR A 59 5.40 -2.49 -5.15
CA THR A 59 5.46 -3.69 -5.99
C THR A 59 6.39 -4.73 -5.38
N PHE A 60 5.93 -5.98 -5.32
CA PHE A 60 6.68 -7.15 -4.88
C PHE A 60 6.47 -8.32 -5.85
N ASN A 61 7.42 -9.24 -5.91
CA ASN A 61 7.26 -10.46 -6.69
C ASN A 61 6.23 -11.38 -5.99
N ARG A 62 4.98 -11.34 -6.47
CA ARG A 62 3.81 -12.10 -5.97
C ARG A 62 3.62 -11.95 -4.45
N CYS A 63 3.11 -10.80 -4.01
CA CYS A 63 2.65 -10.63 -2.63
C CYS A 63 1.38 -11.47 -2.39
N MET A 64 1.32 -12.13 -1.23
CA MET A 64 0.30 -13.11 -0.87
C MET A 64 -0.39 -12.70 0.44
N GLY A 65 -0.05 -13.31 1.57
CA GLY A 65 -0.64 -13.02 2.86
C GLY A 65 -0.19 -11.68 3.43
N LEU A 66 -1.11 -11.04 4.15
CA LEU A 66 -0.86 -9.86 4.96
C LEU A 66 -1.33 -10.16 6.40
N ALA A 67 -0.53 -9.80 7.39
CA ALA A 67 -0.90 -9.91 8.80
C ALA A 67 -0.21 -8.80 9.59
N GLY A 68 -0.86 -8.24 10.60
CA GLY A 68 -0.25 -7.14 11.34
C GLY A 68 -1.15 -6.56 12.41
N ASN A 69 -0.69 -5.46 12.97
CA ASN A 69 -1.41 -4.60 13.89
C ASN A 69 -1.16 -3.13 13.50
N ASP A 70 -1.43 -2.20 14.41
CA ASP A 70 -1.28 -0.78 14.17
C ASP A 70 0.19 -0.34 13.99
N GLN A 71 1.14 -1.13 14.47
CA GLN A 71 2.56 -0.79 14.52
C GLN A 71 3.42 -1.61 13.55
N THR A 72 3.09 -2.88 13.35
CA THR A 72 3.86 -3.81 12.52
C THR A 72 2.98 -4.44 11.45
N LEU A 73 3.48 -4.49 10.23
CA LEU A 73 2.84 -5.18 9.10
C LEU A 73 3.79 -6.24 8.53
N TRP A 74 3.30 -7.46 8.42
CA TRP A 74 3.97 -8.57 7.75
C TRP A 74 3.31 -8.85 6.42
N MET A 75 4.14 -9.09 5.40
CA MET A 75 3.68 -9.43 4.06
C MET A 75 4.55 -10.53 3.49
N SER A 76 3.93 -11.64 3.06
CA SER A 76 4.65 -12.72 2.38
C SER A 76 4.68 -12.48 0.87
N SER A 77 5.84 -12.65 0.24
CA SER A 77 6.02 -12.67 -1.20
C SER A 77 6.38 -14.08 -1.69
N LEU A 78 6.67 -14.25 -2.98
CA LEU A 78 7.07 -15.54 -3.56
C LEU A 78 8.24 -16.21 -2.82
N TYR A 79 9.22 -15.42 -2.37
CA TYR A 79 10.45 -15.92 -1.78
C TYR A 79 10.78 -15.30 -0.43
N GLN A 80 10.04 -14.29 0.03
CA GLN A 80 10.43 -13.52 1.21
C GLN A 80 9.25 -13.22 2.11
N LEU A 81 9.48 -13.27 3.42
CA LEU A 81 8.60 -12.64 4.40
C LEU A 81 9.16 -11.26 4.74
N TRP A 82 8.41 -10.20 4.40
CA TRP A 82 8.75 -8.82 4.67
C TRP A 82 8.09 -8.32 5.95
N ARG A 83 8.86 -7.62 6.81
CA ARG A 83 8.34 -6.86 7.94
C ARG A 83 8.46 -5.37 7.67
N PHE A 84 7.35 -4.68 7.85
CA PHE A 84 7.27 -3.23 7.86
C PHE A 84 6.94 -2.76 9.27
N GLU A 85 7.48 -1.61 9.65
CA GLU A 85 7.19 -0.98 10.92
C GLU A 85 6.71 0.45 10.67
N ASN A 86 5.68 0.88 11.38
CA ASN A 86 5.33 2.28 11.50
C ASN A 86 6.47 3.02 12.21
N ILE A 87 7.02 4.06 11.62
CA ILE A 87 8.09 4.82 12.27
C ILE A 87 7.61 6.08 12.99
N LEU A 88 6.33 6.41 12.88
CA LEU A 88 5.78 7.58 13.56
C LEU A 88 5.44 7.23 15.01
N PRO A 89 6.00 7.96 15.99
CA PRO A 89 5.50 7.98 17.36
C PRO A 89 4.01 8.32 17.41
N VAL A 90 3.37 7.93 18.51
CA VAL A 90 1.97 8.24 18.77
C VAL A 90 1.74 9.76 18.70
N GLY A 91 0.79 10.18 17.89
CA GLY A 91 0.43 11.59 17.70
C GLY A 91 1.32 12.36 16.71
N GLN A 92 2.37 11.74 16.16
CA GLN A 92 3.15 12.36 15.09
C GLN A 92 2.47 12.13 13.73
N VAL A 93 2.51 13.16 12.89
CA VAL A 93 2.03 13.13 11.51
C VAL A 93 3.20 13.37 10.56
N PHE A 94 3.20 12.69 9.42
CA PHE A 94 4.14 12.91 8.32
C PHE A 94 3.37 13.07 7.02
N ASP A 95 3.57 14.18 6.31
CA ASP A 95 2.86 14.52 5.06
C ASP A 95 1.33 14.40 5.13
N GLY A 96 0.76 14.67 6.31
CA GLY A 96 -0.69 14.56 6.55
C GLY A 96 -1.18 13.17 6.95
N TYR A 97 -0.30 12.17 7.10
CA TYR A 97 -0.64 10.81 7.51
C TYR A 97 -0.11 10.50 8.92
N ASP A 98 -0.89 9.74 9.69
CA ASP A 98 -0.60 9.37 11.08
C ASP A 98 0.17 8.06 11.24
N ARG A 99 0.38 7.32 10.14
CA ARG A 99 1.21 6.10 10.08
C ARG A 99 2.12 6.11 8.86
N LEU A 100 3.37 5.70 9.05
CA LEU A 100 4.37 5.55 7.99
C LEU A 100 5.07 4.20 8.10
N PHE A 101 4.57 3.20 7.38
CA PHE A 101 5.14 1.86 7.36
C PHE A 101 6.32 1.78 6.39
N ILE A 102 7.51 1.47 6.91
CA ILE A 102 8.72 1.26 6.10
C ILE A 102 9.23 -0.18 6.21
N PRO A 103 9.83 -0.75 5.16
CA PRO A 103 10.50 -2.05 5.25
C PRO A 103 11.62 -2.02 6.28
N ARG A 104 11.67 -3.01 7.19
CA ARG A 104 12.73 -3.13 8.22
C ARG A 104 13.55 -4.41 8.11
N SER A 105 12.94 -5.49 7.64
CA SER A 105 13.63 -6.78 7.47
C SER A 105 12.92 -7.64 6.44
N SER A 106 13.67 -8.52 5.79
CA SER A 106 13.13 -9.59 4.96
C SER A 106 13.82 -10.91 5.30
N PHE A 107 13.06 -11.99 5.26
CA PHE A 107 13.54 -13.35 5.46
C PHE A 107 13.27 -14.16 4.21
N THR A 108 14.31 -14.69 3.57
CA THR A 108 14.15 -15.54 2.39
C THR A 108 13.70 -16.94 2.82
N THR A 109 12.63 -17.43 2.18
CA THR A 109 12.08 -18.78 2.35
C THR A 109 12.46 -19.63 1.13
N GLY A 110 12.76 -20.91 1.34
CA GLY A 110 13.19 -21.85 0.29
C GLY A 110 12.65 -23.24 0.54
#